data_AF-A0A968X2N5-F1
#
_entry.id   AF-A0A968X2N5-F1
#
_cell.length_a   1.000
_cell.length_b   1.000
_cell.length_c   1.000
_cell.angle_alpha   90.00
_cell.angle_beta   90.00
_cell.angle_gamma   90.00
#
_symmetry.space_group_name_H-M   'P 1'
#
loop_
_entity.id
_entity.type
_entity.pdbx_description
1 polymer ?
#
loop_
_entity_poly.entity_id
_entity_poly.type
_entity_poly.pdbx_seq_one_letter_code
_entity_poly.pdbx_strand_id
1 'polypeptide(L)'
;PALDLKSYPPGRPFPEGVPSWQDVAAGARAAFPGVRIGGGMLADEFLLLPITFWKRHLPPDVPRWGQANKDFMRHAYRRFVEIKGPVQDIPNPESRVTLDPRLKDKWGMPVARLSGVAHPETVRTAKFMWERAREWMQAAGAVKLWGEPPGFQLSAHQHQAGTARMGDDPDTSVVDAHCRVHGHENLYVADTSVHVTNGGFNPVLTAMALAFRTAEGVLKT
;
A
#
# COMPACT_ATOMS: atom_id res chain seq x y z
N PRO A 1 -10.74 27.34 0.41
CA PRO A 1 -9.44 27.69 1.03
C PRO A 1 -8.74 26.40 1.52
N ALA A 2 -7.49 26.16 1.13
CA ALA A 2 -6.76 24.97 1.58
C ALA A 2 -6.59 24.99 3.10
N LEU A 3 -7.01 23.92 3.77
CA LEU A 3 -6.88 23.77 5.21
C LEU A 3 -5.39 23.60 5.57
N ASP A 4 -4.84 24.48 6.40
CA ASP A 4 -3.49 24.31 6.94
C ASP A 4 -3.51 23.23 8.03
N LEU A 5 -3.24 22.00 7.61
CA LEU A 5 -3.24 20.82 8.49
C LEU A 5 -2.17 20.87 9.58
N LYS A 6 -1.13 21.72 9.46
CA LYS A 6 -0.05 21.80 10.46
C LYS A 6 -0.46 22.58 11.71
N SER A 7 -1.42 23.49 11.59
CA SER A 7 -1.93 24.29 12.70
C SER A 7 -3.25 23.76 13.29
N TYR A 8 -3.75 22.63 12.78
CA TYR A 8 -5.03 22.07 13.20
C TYR A 8 -4.91 21.21 14.47
N PRO A 9 -5.52 21.61 15.59
CA PRO A 9 -5.34 20.91 16.86
C PRO A 9 -5.98 19.51 16.85
N PRO A 10 -5.34 18.50 17.49
CA PRO A 10 -5.91 17.16 17.59
C PRO A 10 -7.30 17.17 18.27
N GLY A 11 -8.26 16.44 17.70
CA GLY A 11 -9.59 16.25 18.31
C GLY A 11 -10.65 17.31 17.96
N ARG A 12 -10.34 18.34 17.16
CA ARG A 12 -11.35 19.31 16.69
C ARG A 12 -12.12 18.76 15.47
N PRO A 13 -13.46 18.81 15.41
CA PRO A 13 -14.22 18.41 14.22
C PRO A 13 -13.89 19.34 13.04
N PHE A 14 -13.70 18.76 11.85
CA PHE A 14 -13.34 19.50 10.62
C PHE A 14 -14.24 20.73 10.43
N PRO A 15 -13.72 21.85 9.88
CA PRO A 15 -14.53 23.03 9.62
C PRO A 15 -15.76 22.72 8.77
N GLU A 16 -16.84 23.45 9.01
CA GLU A 16 -18.04 23.38 8.17
C GLU A 16 -17.70 23.60 6.69
N GLY A 17 -18.22 22.74 5.82
CA GLY A 17 -17.96 22.76 4.38
C GLY A 17 -16.76 21.91 3.91
N VAL A 18 -16.01 21.29 4.82
CA VAL A 18 -15.08 20.21 4.45
C VAL A 18 -15.89 18.92 4.29
N PRO A 19 -15.85 18.26 3.11
CA PRO A 19 -16.58 17.02 2.90
C PRO A 19 -16.17 15.97 3.94
N SER A 20 -17.14 15.31 4.54
CA SER A 20 -16.85 14.16 5.40
C SER A 20 -16.24 13.03 4.57
N TRP A 21 -15.58 12.06 5.21
CA TRP A 21 -15.13 10.86 4.52
C TRP A 21 -16.27 10.12 3.80
N GLN A 22 -17.49 10.21 4.32
CA GLN A 22 -18.68 9.64 3.68
C GLN A 22 -19.06 10.41 2.41
N ASP A 23 -18.95 11.73 2.41
CA ASP A 23 -19.20 12.58 1.24
C ASP A 23 -18.14 12.35 0.15
N VAL A 24 -16.87 12.24 0.54
CA VAL A 24 -15.77 11.88 -0.39
C VAL A 24 -16.00 10.48 -0.98
N ALA A 25 -16.37 9.50 -0.15
CA ALA A 25 -16.65 8.14 -0.61
C ALA A 25 -17.89 8.08 -1.52
N ALA A 26 -18.94 8.84 -1.23
CA ALA A 26 -20.12 8.96 -2.07
C ALA A 26 -19.80 9.65 -3.40
N GLY A 27 -19.02 10.73 -3.37
CA GLY A 27 -18.52 11.42 -4.56
C GLY A 27 -17.66 10.50 -5.44
N ALA A 28 -16.78 9.70 -4.84
CA ALA A 28 -15.99 8.71 -5.56
C ALA A 28 -16.88 7.61 -6.20
N ARG A 29 -17.88 7.10 -5.47
CA ARG A 29 -18.84 6.12 -6.03
C ARG A 29 -19.67 6.69 -7.18
N ALA A 30 -20.06 7.96 -7.09
CA ALA A 30 -20.83 8.65 -8.12
C ALA A 30 -19.99 9.00 -9.35
N ALA A 31 -18.73 9.42 -9.15
CA ALA A 31 -17.79 9.71 -10.23
C ALA A 31 -17.31 8.43 -10.96
N PHE A 32 -17.32 7.29 -10.26
CA PHE A 32 -16.87 6.00 -10.78
C PHE A 32 -17.92 4.89 -10.54
N PRO A 33 -19.07 4.93 -11.25
CA PRO A 33 -20.11 3.92 -11.08
C PRO A 33 -19.59 2.52 -11.46
N GLY A 34 -19.64 1.58 -10.51
CA GLY A 34 -19.15 0.19 -10.67
C GLY A 34 -17.76 -0.07 -10.06
N VAL A 35 -17.04 0.97 -9.65
CA VAL A 35 -15.77 0.87 -8.91
C VAL A 35 -16.08 0.60 -7.42
N ARG A 36 -15.99 -0.67 -7.01
CA ARG A 36 -16.02 -1.07 -5.58
C ARG A 36 -14.60 -1.05 -4.99
N ILE A 37 -13.88 0.04 -5.18
CA ILE A 37 -12.47 0.16 -4.78
C ILE A 37 -12.37 1.14 -3.61
N GLY A 38 -11.65 0.81 -2.54
CA GLY A 38 -11.34 1.74 -1.45
C GLY A 38 -10.13 2.65 -1.73
N GLY A 39 -9.78 2.83 -2.99
CA GLY A 39 -8.86 3.85 -3.48
C GLY A 39 -7.38 3.45 -3.40
N GLY A 40 -6.55 4.49 -3.36
CA GLY A 40 -5.10 4.40 -3.29
C GLY A 40 -4.52 5.81 -3.12
N MET A 41 -3.21 5.87 -3.04
CA MET A 41 -2.47 7.12 -2.85
C MET A 41 -1.52 7.34 -4.01
N LEU A 42 -1.40 8.59 -4.45
CA LEU A 42 -0.26 9.06 -5.23
C LEU A 42 0.56 10.00 -4.35
N ALA A 43 1.86 9.75 -4.28
CA ALA A 43 2.82 10.57 -3.57
C ALA A 43 4.09 10.73 -4.43
N ASP A 44 4.83 11.80 -4.17
CA ASP A 44 6.22 11.92 -4.62
C ASP A 44 7.09 10.96 -3.80
N GLU A 45 8.00 10.26 -4.47
CA GLU A 45 8.80 9.21 -3.85
C GLU A 45 9.77 9.74 -2.80
N PHE A 46 9.88 8.99 -1.70
CA PHE A 46 10.76 9.31 -0.58
C PHE A 46 12.24 8.98 -0.92
N LEU A 47 13.11 10.00 -0.87
CA LEU A 47 14.57 9.88 -0.86
C LEU A 47 15.18 9.03 -1.98
N LEU A 48 15.30 9.63 -3.16
CA LEU A 48 15.98 8.98 -4.27
C LEU A 48 17.48 9.26 -4.27
N LEU A 49 18.30 8.38 -3.68
CA LEU A 49 19.77 8.50 -3.76
C LEU A 49 20.28 8.39 -5.21
N PRO A 50 21.44 8.99 -5.57
CA PRO A 50 21.96 8.93 -6.94
C PRO A 50 22.13 7.49 -7.44
N ILE A 51 22.57 6.58 -6.57
CA ILE A 51 22.72 5.17 -6.92
C ILE A 51 21.37 4.47 -7.18
N THR A 52 20.32 4.86 -6.46
CA THR A 52 18.96 4.33 -6.63
C THR A 52 18.33 4.88 -7.92
N PHE A 53 18.54 6.17 -8.22
CA PHE A 53 18.14 6.76 -9.50
C PHE A 53 18.80 6.04 -10.67
N TRP A 54 20.12 5.88 -10.64
CA TRP A 54 20.90 5.16 -11.66
C TRP A 54 20.40 3.72 -11.87
N LYS A 55 20.20 2.99 -10.76
CA LYS A 55 19.85 1.57 -10.80
C LYS A 55 18.42 1.32 -11.28
N ARG A 56 17.45 2.15 -10.85
CA ARG A 56 16.02 1.83 -10.99
C ARG A 56 15.22 2.82 -11.83
N HIS A 57 15.70 4.04 -12.04
CA HIS A 57 14.86 5.14 -12.55
C HIS A 57 15.40 5.79 -13.82
N LEU A 58 16.56 5.40 -14.34
CA LEU A 58 17.00 5.91 -15.65
C LEU A 58 15.96 5.56 -16.74
N PRO A 59 15.68 6.50 -17.65
CA PRO A 59 14.90 6.23 -18.84
C PRO A 59 15.46 5.03 -19.64
N PRO A 60 14.60 4.28 -20.36
CA PRO A 60 15.02 3.09 -21.10
C PRO A 60 16.02 3.38 -22.22
N ASP A 61 16.01 4.60 -22.77
CA ASP A 61 16.88 5.08 -23.84
C ASP A 61 18.24 5.63 -23.37
N VAL A 62 18.47 5.69 -22.05
CA VAL A 62 19.75 6.18 -21.49
C VAL A 62 20.70 5.00 -21.25
N PRO A 63 21.94 5.03 -21.79
CA PRO A 63 22.94 4.01 -21.52
C PRO A 63 23.21 3.87 -20.02
N ARG A 64 23.45 2.65 -19.54
CA ARG A 64 23.68 2.39 -18.11
C ARG A 64 25.11 2.71 -17.64
N TRP A 65 26.04 2.91 -18.56
CA TRP A 65 27.45 3.16 -18.29
C TRP A 65 28.04 4.14 -19.32
N GLY A 66 29.28 4.57 -19.08
CA GLY A 66 30.03 5.46 -19.99
C GLY A 66 29.73 6.95 -19.80
N GLN A 67 30.28 7.77 -20.68
CA GLN A 67 30.20 9.24 -20.59
C GLN A 67 28.75 9.75 -20.68
N ALA A 68 27.97 9.22 -21.64
CA ALA A 68 26.56 9.59 -21.82
C ALA A 68 25.72 9.33 -20.56
N ASN A 69 25.95 8.22 -19.85
CA ASN A 69 25.30 7.94 -18.57
C ASN A 69 25.65 8.98 -17.52
N LYS A 70 26.95 9.27 -17.34
CA LYS A 70 27.44 10.24 -16.35
C LYS A 70 26.87 11.63 -16.61
N ASP A 71 26.79 12.05 -17.87
CA ASP A 71 26.25 13.36 -18.25
C ASP A 71 24.75 13.44 -18.01
N PHE A 72 24.00 12.39 -18.36
CA PHE A 72 22.58 12.31 -18.01
C PHE A 72 22.36 12.34 -16.50
N MET A 73 23.12 11.56 -15.72
CA MET A 73 23.03 11.54 -14.25
C MET A 73 23.27 12.94 -13.65
N ARG A 74 24.30 13.67 -14.10
CA ARG A 74 24.58 15.03 -13.63
C ARG A 74 23.45 16.02 -13.95
N HIS A 75 22.80 15.84 -15.09
CA HIS A 75 21.74 16.73 -15.56
C HIS A 75 20.37 16.41 -14.92
N ALA A 76 19.94 15.16 -15.03
CA ALA A 76 18.56 14.74 -14.78
C ALA A 76 18.28 14.41 -13.31
N TYR A 77 19.29 13.99 -12.54
CA TYR A 77 19.07 13.56 -11.15
C TYR A 77 18.42 14.64 -10.27
N ARG A 78 18.76 15.92 -10.49
CA ARG A 78 18.17 17.07 -9.76
C ARG A 78 16.88 17.59 -10.39
N ARG A 79 16.41 16.97 -11.47
CA ARG A 79 15.27 17.40 -12.31
C ARG A 79 14.28 16.24 -12.51
N PHE A 80 14.28 15.32 -11.56
CA PHE A 80 13.49 14.11 -11.59
C PHE A 80 12.48 14.13 -10.46
N VAL A 81 11.27 13.66 -10.75
CA VAL A 81 10.19 13.42 -9.80
C VAL A 81 9.63 12.05 -10.14
N GLU A 82 9.34 11.24 -9.13
CA GLU A 82 8.61 9.97 -9.30
C GLU A 82 7.29 10.09 -8.55
N ILE A 83 6.18 9.99 -9.28
CA ILE A 83 4.86 9.90 -8.65
C ILE A 83 4.42 8.44 -8.65
N LYS A 84 4.20 7.88 -7.47
CA LYS A 84 3.68 6.52 -7.29
C LYS A 84 2.93 6.37 -5.98
N GLY A 85 2.35 5.20 -5.77
CA GLY A 85 1.88 4.82 -4.45
C GLY A 85 1.07 3.54 -4.45
N PRO A 86 0.69 3.07 -3.25
CA PRO A 86 -0.09 1.85 -3.11
C PRO A 86 -1.53 2.06 -3.59
N VAL A 87 -2.14 0.97 -4.03
CA VAL A 87 -3.59 0.86 -4.21
C VAL A 87 -4.14 -0.16 -3.23
N GLN A 88 -5.42 -0.08 -2.93
CA GLN A 88 -6.05 -1.15 -2.18
C GLN A 88 -5.93 -2.45 -2.97
N ASP A 89 -5.42 -3.49 -2.33
CA ASP A 89 -5.47 -4.83 -2.89
C ASP A 89 -6.77 -5.50 -2.43
N ILE A 90 -7.53 -6.03 -3.38
CA ILE A 90 -8.76 -6.76 -3.08
C ILE A 90 -8.38 -8.11 -2.47
N PRO A 91 -8.87 -8.44 -1.26
CA PRO A 91 -8.61 -9.74 -0.66
C PRO A 91 -9.00 -10.88 -1.60
N ASN A 92 -8.06 -11.78 -1.86
CA ASN A 92 -8.24 -12.92 -2.76
C ASN A 92 -7.93 -14.21 -1.97
N PRO A 93 -8.87 -15.16 -1.85
CA PRO A 93 -8.63 -16.42 -1.16
C PRO A 93 -7.50 -17.26 -1.78
N GLU A 94 -7.16 -17.05 -3.06
CA GLU A 94 -6.04 -17.74 -3.72
C GLU A 94 -4.67 -17.12 -3.38
N SER A 95 -4.67 -15.87 -2.89
CA SER A 95 -3.47 -15.21 -2.39
C SER A 95 -3.18 -15.67 -0.97
N ARG A 96 -2.31 -16.68 -0.82
CA ARG A 96 -2.02 -17.30 0.48
C ARG A 96 -0.54 -17.26 0.81
N VAL A 97 -0.27 -17.30 2.11
CA VAL A 97 1.03 -17.65 2.67
C VAL A 97 0.90 -19.03 3.30
N THR A 98 1.71 -19.98 2.86
CA THR A 98 1.80 -21.33 3.41
C THR A 98 3.23 -21.67 3.76
N LEU A 99 3.47 -22.71 4.55
CA LEU A 99 4.80 -23.24 4.78
C LEU A 99 5.18 -24.19 3.64
N ASP A 100 6.40 -24.09 3.10
CA ASP A 100 6.89 -25.06 2.13
C ASP A 100 7.16 -26.41 2.82
N PRO A 101 6.63 -27.53 2.31
CA PRO A 101 6.76 -28.82 2.98
C PRO A 101 8.17 -29.43 2.90
N ARG A 102 9.05 -28.91 2.03
CA ARG A 102 10.37 -29.50 1.76
C ARG A 102 11.49 -28.50 1.99
N LEU A 103 11.31 -27.28 1.53
CA LEU A 103 12.34 -26.25 1.59
C LEU A 103 12.37 -25.61 2.98
N LYS A 104 13.54 -25.66 3.59
CA LYS A 104 13.82 -25.06 4.89
C LYS A 104 14.88 -23.97 4.74
N ASP A 105 14.80 -22.97 5.60
CA ASP A 105 15.85 -21.96 5.71
C ASP A 105 17.10 -22.53 6.40
N LYS A 106 18.12 -21.69 6.57
CA LYS A 106 19.39 -22.06 7.22
C LYS A 106 19.23 -22.48 8.70
N TRP A 107 18.09 -22.21 9.32
CA TRP A 107 17.76 -22.57 10.70
C TRP A 107 16.86 -23.80 10.80
N GLY A 108 16.55 -24.45 9.67
CA GLY A 108 15.69 -25.64 9.64
C GLY A 108 14.19 -25.33 9.69
N MET A 109 13.79 -24.06 9.59
CA MET A 109 12.39 -23.64 9.57
C MET A 109 11.84 -23.71 8.13
N PRO A 110 10.62 -24.23 7.90
CA PRO A 110 9.96 -24.17 6.60
C PRO A 110 9.90 -22.73 6.07
N VAL A 111 10.27 -22.52 4.81
CA VAL A 111 10.18 -21.18 4.20
C VAL A 111 8.73 -20.82 3.86
N ALA A 112 8.43 -19.53 3.81
CA ALA A 112 7.14 -19.06 3.31
C ALA A 112 7.00 -19.34 1.81
N ARG A 113 5.90 -19.99 1.44
CA ARG A 113 5.46 -20.21 0.07
C ARG A 113 4.23 -19.37 -0.21
N LEU A 114 4.39 -18.43 -1.12
CA LEU A 114 3.35 -17.49 -1.53
C LEU A 114 2.61 -18.01 -2.76
N SER A 115 1.29 -17.85 -2.80
CA SER A 115 0.44 -18.18 -3.94
C SER A 115 -0.44 -17.00 -4.35
N GLY A 116 -1.13 -17.16 -5.48
CA GLY A 116 -2.10 -16.19 -5.98
C GLY A 116 -1.49 -15.07 -6.82
N VAL A 117 -2.37 -14.29 -7.42
CA VAL A 117 -2.03 -13.11 -8.20
C VAL A 117 -2.97 -11.97 -7.81
N ALA A 118 -2.51 -10.73 -8.03
CA ALA A 118 -3.32 -9.54 -7.83
C ALA A 118 -4.70 -9.69 -8.47
N HIS A 119 -5.75 -9.32 -7.74
CA HIS A 119 -7.11 -9.39 -8.24
C HIS A 119 -7.28 -8.48 -9.47
N PRO A 120 -8.09 -8.84 -10.49
CA PRO A 120 -8.26 -8.01 -11.70
C PRO A 120 -8.68 -6.57 -11.39
N GLU A 121 -9.48 -6.38 -10.34
CA GLU A 121 -9.90 -5.06 -9.86
C GLU A 121 -8.75 -4.25 -9.23
N THR A 122 -7.82 -4.90 -8.52
CA THR A 122 -6.58 -4.26 -8.04
C THR A 122 -5.77 -3.73 -9.23
N VAL A 123 -5.61 -4.55 -10.27
CA VAL A 123 -4.87 -4.16 -11.49
C VAL A 123 -5.58 -3.01 -12.21
N ARG A 124 -6.91 -3.04 -12.31
CA ARG A 124 -7.70 -1.95 -12.90
C ARG A 124 -7.52 -0.63 -12.13
N THR A 125 -7.55 -0.70 -10.80
CA THR A 125 -7.28 0.46 -9.92
C THR A 125 -5.88 1.01 -10.14
N ALA A 126 -4.88 0.14 -10.15
CA ALA A 126 -3.49 0.53 -10.32
C ALA A 126 -3.24 1.21 -11.66
N LYS A 127 -3.88 0.74 -12.74
CA LYS A 127 -3.86 1.39 -14.06
C LYS A 127 -4.48 2.78 -14.02
N PHE A 128 -5.66 2.92 -13.42
CA PHE A 128 -6.30 4.23 -13.25
C PHE A 128 -5.40 5.21 -12.49
N MET A 129 -4.81 4.78 -11.38
CA MET A 129 -3.89 5.61 -10.59
C MET A 129 -2.63 5.99 -11.37
N TRP A 130 -2.09 5.07 -12.17
CA TRP A 130 -0.96 5.35 -13.06
C TRP A 130 -1.31 6.40 -14.13
N GLU A 131 -2.50 6.34 -14.72
CA GLU A 131 -2.97 7.36 -15.66
C GLU A 131 -3.09 8.74 -14.99
N ARG A 132 -3.66 8.81 -13.77
CA ARG A 132 -3.72 10.07 -13.00
C ARG A 132 -2.33 10.62 -12.68
N ALA A 133 -1.38 9.76 -12.31
CA ALA A 133 0.00 10.17 -12.06
C ALA A 133 0.66 10.80 -13.30
N ARG A 134 0.39 10.25 -14.49
CA ARG A 134 0.88 10.81 -15.76
C ARG A 134 0.28 12.17 -16.06
N GLU A 135 -1.04 12.31 -15.90
CA GLU A 135 -1.73 13.59 -16.07
C GLU A 135 -1.16 14.66 -15.14
N TRP A 136 -0.93 14.32 -13.87
CA TRP A 136 -0.31 15.23 -12.90
C TRP A 136 1.09 15.65 -13.31
N MET A 137 1.92 14.71 -13.76
CA MET A 137 3.28 15.01 -14.20
C MET A 137 3.30 15.91 -15.45
N GLN A 138 2.40 15.69 -16.42
CA GLN A 138 2.26 16.57 -17.59
C GLN A 138 1.83 17.97 -17.18
N ALA A 139 0.81 18.08 -16.32
CA ALA A 139 0.34 19.36 -15.80
C ALA A 139 1.42 20.10 -14.99
N ALA A 140 2.30 19.38 -14.32
CA ALA A 140 3.46 19.91 -13.61
C ALA A 140 4.63 20.34 -14.52
N GLY A 141 4.51 20.15 -15.85
CA GLY A 141 5.52 20.58 -16.83
C GLY A 141 6.61 19.54 -17.11
N ALA A 142 6.37 18.26 -16.83
CA ALA A 142 7.33 17.21 -17.17
C ALA A 142 7.56 17.14 -18.69
N VAL A 143 8.81 17.33 -19.11
CA VAL A 143 9.23 17.29 -20.53
C VAL A 143 9.44 15.87 -21.06
N LYS A 144 9.54 14.89 -20.17
CA LYS A 144 9.73 13.48 -20.51
C LYS A 144 9.08 12.61 -19.43
N LEU A 145 8.32 11.61 -19.87
CA LEU A 145 7.69 10.61 -19.02
C LEU A 145 8.10 9.20 -19.48
N TRP A 146 8.31 8.30 -18.52
CA TRP A 146 8.56 6.89 -18.77
C TRP A 146 8.04 6.04 -17.61
N GLY A 147 7.92 4.74 -17.84
CA GLY A 147 7.34 3.79 -16.90
C GLY A 147 6.16 3.05 -17.51
N GLU A 148 5.88 1.86 -16.99
CA GLU A 148 4.83 0.96 -17.48
C GLU A 148 3.68 0.92 -16.48
N PRO A 149 2.42 0.72 -16.95
CA PRO A 149 1.30 0.52 -16.05
C PRO A 149 1.48 -0.77 -15.24
N PRO A 150 0.99 -0.83 -13.98
CA PRO A 150 1.02 -2.05 -13.19
C PRO A 150 0.25 -3.19 -13.87
N GLY A 151 0.80 -4.41 -13.77
CA GLY A 151 0.23 -5.63 -14.32
C GLY A 151 -0.15 -6.65 -13.24
N PHE A 152 -0.55 -7.84 -13.68
CA PHE A 152 -0.75 -8.97 -12.77
C PHE A 152 0.60 -9.42 -12.20
N GLN A 153 0.69 -9.42 -10.88
CA GLN A 153 1.87 -9.84 -10.14
C GLN A 153 1.45 -10.70 -8.95
N LEU A 154 2.38 -11.49 -8.43
CA LEU A 154 2.22 -12.14 -7.14
C LEU A 154 1.95 -11.07 -6.08
N SER A 155 0.94 -11.29 -5.24
CA SER A 155 0.61 -10.40 -4.11
C SER A 155 1.66 -10.54 -3.00
N ALA A 156 2.85 -9.99 -3.22
CA ALA A 156 4.03 -10.15 -2.35
C ALA A 156 4.84 -8.85 -2.18
N HIS A 157 4.16 -7.70 -2.18
CA HIS A 157 4.77 -6.37 -2.01
C HIS A 157 5.10 -6.02 -0.54
N GLN A 158 5.60 -4.81 -0.30
CA GLN A 158 6.10 -4.37 1.02
C GLN A 158 4.99 -4.16 2.08
N HIS A 159 3.71 -4.18 1.71
CA HIS A 159 2.56 -3.95 2.60
C HIS A 159 1.66 -5.20 2.69
N GLN A 160 2.23 -6.32 3.13
CA GLN A 160 1.47 -7.55 3.34
C GLN A 160 0.41 -7.36 4.42
N ALA A 161 -0.76 -7.96 4.22
CA ALA A 161 -1.89 -7.89 5.14
C ALA A 161 -2.83 -9.08 4.94
N GLY A 162 -3.66 -9.37 5.95
CA GLY A 162 -4.75 -10.36 5.85
C GLY A 162 -4.35 -11.82 6.01
N THR A 163 -3.10 -12.13 6.35
CA THR A 163 -2.62 -13.50 6.56
C THR A 163 -3.16 -14.16 7.85
N ALA A 164 -3.60 -13.36 8.82
CA ALA A 164 -4.28 -13.80 10.03
C ALA A 164 -5.49 -12.89 10.30
N ARG A 165 -6.33 -12.72 9.27
CA ARG A 165 -7.39 -11.70 9.23
C ARG A 165 -8.29 -11.71 10.46
N MET A 166 -8.68 -10.50 10.88
CA MET A 166 -9.66 -10.26 11.93
C MET A 166 -11.08 -10.55 11.47
N GLY A 167 -11.94 -10.98 12.39
CA GLY A 167 -13.38 -11.15 12.17
C GLY A 167 -14.10 -11.70 13.40
N ASP A 168 -15.43 -11.68 13.36
CA ASP A 168 -16.28 -12.16 14.46
C ASP A 168 -16.55 -13.67 14.39
N ASP A 169 -16.31 -14.28 13.24
CA ASP A 169 -16.58 -15.70 12.97
C ASP A 169 -15.27 -16.50 12.90
N PRO A 170 -15.04 -17.48 13.79
CA PRO A 170 -13.82 -18.29 13.82
C PRO A 170 -13.66 -19.21 12.59
N ASP A 171 -14.73 -19.55 11.87
CA ASP A 171 -14.63 -20.36 10.65
C ASP A 171 -14.08 -19.54 9.47
N THR A 172 -14.14 -18.21 9.59
CA THR A 172 -13.76 -17.27 8.55
C THR A 172 -12.82 -16.18 9.06
N SER A 173 -12.15 -16.35 10.20
CA SER A 173 -11.13 -15.41 10.67
C SER A 173 -10.20 -16.07 11.68
N VAL A 174 -9.05 -15.44 11.95
CA VAL A 174 -8.06 -15.99 12.90
C VAL A 174 -8.17 -15.31 14.26
N VAL A 175 -8.48 -14.02 14.27
CA VAL A 175 -8.52 -13.22 15.49
C VAL A 175 -9.80 -12.41 15.62
N ASP A 176 -10.21 -12.14 16.86
CA ASP A 176 -11.32 -11.25 17.17
C ASP A 176 -10.95 -9.75 17.02
N ALA A 177 -11.89 -8.85 17.35
CA ALA A 177 -11.68 -7.40 17.26
C ALA A 177 -10.52 -6.86 18.12
N HIS A 178 -10.14 -7.56 19.20
CA HIS A 178 -8.98 -7.24 20.05
C HIS A 178 -7.71 -7.98 19.60
N CYS A 179 -7.74 -8.57 18.42
CA CYS A 179 -6.67 -9.38 17.84
C CYS A 179 -6.27 -10.59 18.69
N ARG A 180 -7.19 -11.09 19.52
CA ARG A 180 -7.02 -12.36 20.25
C ARG A 180 -7.37 -13.52 19.32
N VAL A 181 -6.55 -14.56 19.31
CA VAL A 181 -6.79 -15.75 18.49
C VAL A 181 -8.03 -16.48 18.99
N HIS A 182 -8.94 -16.80 18.08
CA HIS A 182 -10.16 -17.53 18.41
C HIS A 182 -9.82 -18.87 19.10
N GLY A 183 -10.56 -19.20 20.16
CA GLY A 183 -10.35 -20.43 20.93
C GLY A 183 -9.16 -20.41 21.91
N HIS A 184 -8.44 -19.29 22.05
CA HIS A 184 -7.32 -19.14 22.97
C HIS A 184 -7.47 -17.87 23.84
N GLU A 185 -7.39 -18.02 25.16
CA GLU A 185 -7.62 -16.92 26.09
C GLU A 185 -6.43 -15.94 26.16
N ASN A 186 -5.21 -16.41 25.92
CA ASN A 186 -3.97 -15.68 26.17
C ASN A 186 -3.04 -15.55 24.94
N LEU A 187 -3.57 -15.76 23.73
CA LEU A 187 -2.80 -15.67 22.49
C LEU A 187 -3.29 -14.52 21.61
N TYR A 188 -2.39 -13.63 21.21
CA TYR A 188 -2.70 -12.40 20.47
C TYR A 188 -1.77 -12.21 19.27
N VAL A 189 -2.27 -11.56 18.21
CA VAL A 189 -1.49 -11.17 17.03
C VAL A 189 -1.54 -9.64 16.87
N ALA A 190 -0.40 -8.97 16.81
CA ALA A 190 -0.33 -7.51 16.80
C ALA A 190 0.54 -6.97 15.65
N ASP A 191 0.10 -7.24 14.41
CA ASP A 191 0.73 -6.72 13.21
C ASP A 191 -0.30 -6.53 12.09
N THR A 192 0.16 -6.31 10.86
CA THR A 192 -0.71 -6.07 9.69
C THR A 192 -1.40 -7.32 9.15
N SER A 193 -1.04 -8.52 9.61
CA SER A 193 -1.69 -9.78 9.22
C SER A 193 -3.17 -9.80 9.57
N VAL A 194 -3.58 -9.06 10.61
CA VAL A 194 -4.97 -8.99 11.08
C VAL A 194 -5.84 -8.06 10.24
N HIS A 195 -5.25 -7.25 9.35
CA HIS A 195 -6.01 -6.34 8.49
C HIS A 195 -6.93 -7.12 7.54
N VAL A 196 -8.22 -6.79 7.52
CA VAL A 196 -9.19 -7.35 6.56
C VAL A 196 -8.98 -6.78 5.15
N THR A 197 -8.53 -5.53 5.07
CA THR A 197 -8.14 -4.85 3.83
C THR A 197 -6.88 -4.03 4.09
N ASN A 198 -6.00 -3.88 3.09
CA ASN A 198 -4.80 -3.06 3.23
C ASN A 198 -5.06 -1.53 3.11
N GLY A 199 -6.26 -1.13 2.66
CA GLY A 199 -6.72 0.26 2.60
C GLY A 199 -6.08 1.15 1.54
N GLY A 200 -5.07 0.68 0.79
CA GLY A 200 -4.41 1.47 -0.25
C GLY A 200 -3.48 2.59 0.27
N PHE A 201 -3.02 2.47 1.51
CA PHE A 201 -2.04 3.37 2.14
C PHE A 201 -0.97 2.57 2.88
N ASN A 202 0.06 3.26 3.39
CA ASN A 202 1.08 2.64 4.22
C ASN A 202 0.44 2.17 5.55
N PRO A 203 0.61 0.90 5.97
CA PRO A 203 -0.23 0.31 7.00
C PRO A 203 0.19 0.64 8.44
N VAL A 204 1.34 1.29 8.63
CA VAL A 204 1.99 1.44 9.95
C VAL A 204 1.10 2.14 10.98
N LEU A 205 0.42 3.22 10.60
CA LEU A 205 -0.47 3.93 11.53
C LEU A 205 -1.65 3.05 11.98
N THR A 206 -2.24 2.28 11.05
CA THR A 206 -3.29 1.32 11.39
C THR A 206 -2.75 0.20 12.28
N ALA A 207 -1.56 -0.31 12.00
CA ALA A 207 -0.92 -1.34 12.84
C ALA A 207 -0.67 -0.82 14.26
N MET A 208 -0.22 0.43 14.43
CA MET A 208 -0.05 1.06 15.74
C MET A 208 -1.39 1.22 16.48
N ALA A 209 -2.43 1.70 15.79
CA ALA A 209 -3.77 1.84 16.38
C ALA A 209 -4.32 0.48 16.85
N LEU A 210 -4.13 -0.57 16.05
CA LEU A 210 -4.50 -1.93 16.42
C LEU A 210 -3.68 -2.45 17.60
N ALA A 211 -2.37 -2.17 17.66
CA ALA A 211 -1.53 -2.56 18.79
C ALA A 211 -2.04 -1.98 20.12
N PHE A 212 -2.47 -0.71 20.14
CA PHE A 212 -3.12 -0.12 21.32
C PHE A 212 -4.42 -0.84 21.70
N ARG A 213 -5.28 -1.13 20.71
CA ARG A 213 -6.54 -1.86 20.94
C ARG A 213 -6.31 -3.31 21.39
N THR A 214 -5.26 -3.96 20.91
CA THR A 214 -4.84 -5.29 21.35
C THR A 214 -4.37 -5.25 22.80
N ALA A 215 -3.60 -4.22 23.19
CA ALA A 215 -3.16 -4.06 24.58
C ALA A 215 -4.34 -3.90 25.55
N GLU A 216 -5.40 -3.18 25.16
CA GLU A 216 -6.65 -3.13 25.95
C GLU A 216 -7.31 -4.51 26.10
N GLY A 217 -7.22 -5.38 25.10
CA GLY A 217 -7.69 -6.76 25.17
C GLY A 217 -6.87 -7.59 26.15
N VAL A 218 -5.54 -7.49 26.07
CA VAL A 218 -4.61 -8.18 26.98
C VAL A 218 -4.88 -7.80 28.44
N LEU A 219 -5.12 -6.51 28.73
CA LEU A 219 -5.38 -6.04 30.09
C LEU A 219 -6.72 -6.52 30.70
N LYS A 220 -7.63 -7.03 29.87
CA LYS A 220 -8.92 -7.59 30.32
C LYS A 220 -8.85 -9.09 30.61
N THR A 221 -7.72 -9.75 30.31
CA THR A 221 -7.47 -11.18 30.55
C THR A 221 -6.75 -11.35 31.87
#